data_AF-R7ALS5-F1
#
_entry.id   AF-R7ALS5-F1
#
_cell.length_a   1.000
_cell.length_b   1.000
_cell.length_c   1.000
_cell.angle_alpha   90.00
_cell.angle_beta   90.00
_cell.angle_gamma   90.00
#
_symmetry.space_group_name_H-M   'P 1'
#
loop_
_entity.id
_entity.type
_entity.pdbx_description
1 polymer ?
#
loop_
_entity_poly.entity_id
_entity_poly.type
_entity_poly.pdbx_seq_one_letter_code
_entity_poly.pdbx_strand_id
1 'polypeptide(L)'
;MADMSNFFDKVKESAANAAAATGKAVKGASNSAKKMAETAKLKHEISGLEDKTAGVFREIGELFYTRSKGEADEAYAELFAKVAETRKEIEQKQAELNQLENSATCPACGKRVKSSAVFCSYCGAKVKQEEPAEESVAETPDKSHCPACGVETVADAVFCPACGARMTPAEDVVDVPKEDVTVEPAKE
;
A
#
# COMPACT_ATOMS: atom_id res chain seq x y z
N MET A 1 18.07 -52.17 63.45
CA MET A 1 17.88 -50.75 63.08
C MET A 1 19.24 -50.07 62.89
N ALA A 2 20.03 -50.53 61.92
CA ALA A 2 21.36 -49.97 61.65
C ALA A 2 21.75 -50.23 60.19
N ASP A 3 20.99 -49.72 59.22
CA ASP A 3 21.46 -49.62 57.82
C ASP A 3 20.55 -48.73 56.94
N MET A 4 20.10 -47.59 57.49
CA MET A 4 19.26 -46.63 56.74
C MET A 4 19.74 -45.18 56.87
N SER A 5 20.99 -44.99 57.31
CA SER A 5 21.62 -43.67 57.39
C SER A 5 22.79 -43.52 56.40
N ASN A 6 23.50 -44.61 56.06
CA ASN A 6 24.66 -44.56 55.16
C ASN A 6 24.34 -44.56 53.65
N PHE A 7 23.10 -44.84 53.25
CA PHE A 7 22.71 -44.76 51.83
C PHE A 7 22.40 -43.32 51.40
N PHE A 8 21.77 -42.53 52.28
CA PHE A 8 21.36 -41.16 51.97
C PHE A 8 22.54 -40.18 51.97
N ASP A 9 23.55 -40.36 52.82
CA ASP A 9 24.76 -39.52 52.81
C ASP A 9 25.60 -39.74 51.53
N LYS A 10 25.64 -40.96 51.01
CA LYS A 10 26.34 -41.31 49.76
C LYS A 10 25.63 -40.78 48.50
N VAL A 11 24.30 -40.64 48.55
CA VAL A 11 23.50 -40.02 47.49
C VAL A 11 23.60 -38.49 47.52
N LYS A 12 23.78 -37.90 48.71
CA LYS A 12 23.97 -36.44 48.87
C LYS A 12 25.36 -35.98 48.42
N GLU A 13 26.39 -36.78 48.64
CA GLU A 13 27.77 -36.47 48.22
C GLU A 13 27.96 -36.59 46.70
N SER A 14 27.22 -37.48 46.02
CA SER A 14 27.23 -37.59 44.55
C SER A 14 26.41 -36.51 43.82
N ALA A 15 25.62 -35.71 44.55
CA ALA A 15 24.87 -34.58 44.00
C ALA A 15 25.63 -33.23 44.07
N ALA A 16 26.74 -33.15 44.81
CA ALA A 16 27.48 -31.90 45.02
C ALA A 16 28.55 -31.60 43.94
N ASN A 17 29.03 -32.61 43.20
CA ASN A 17 30.14 -32.45 42.24
C ASN A 17 29.73 -32.59 40.75
N ALA A 18 28.47 -32.30 40.42
CA ALA A 18 28.00 -32.17 39.02
C ALA A 18 27.50 -30.75 38.70
N ALA A 19 28.13 -29.74 39.32
CA ALA A 19 27.86 -28.33 39.08
C ALA A 19 28.81 -27.67 38.06
N ALA A 20 29.63 -28.43 37.32
CA ALA A 20 30.49 -27.89 36.28
C ALA A 20 30.25 -28.58 34.94
N ALA A 21 29.80 -27.79 33.97
CA ALA A 21 29.60 -28.10 32.55
C ALA A 21 28.31 -28.88 32.16
N THR A 22 27.45 -28.16 31.41
CA THR A 22 26.48 -28.68 30.43
C THR A 22 25.09 -29.12 30.95
N GLY A 23 24.27 -28.16 31.41
CA GLY A 23 22.85 -28.43 31.75
C GLY A 23 21.85 -27.33 31.44
N LYS A 24 22.30 -26.12 31.06
CA LYS A 24 21.40 -24.97 30.81
C LYS A 24 21.06 -24.70 29.33
N ALA A 25 21.50 -25.53 28.39
CA ALA A 25 21.21 -25.35 26.95
C ALA A 25 20.21 -26.37 26.35
N VAL A 26 19.72 -27.37 27.10
CA VAL A 26 18.84 -28.44 26.56
C VAL A 26 17.35 -28.29 26.92
N LYS A 27 16.99 -27.59 28.02
CA LYS A 27 15.58 -27.39 28.40
C LYS A 27 14.83 -26.28 27.64
N GLY A 28 15.56 -25.38 26.97
CA GLY A 28 14.96 -24.32 26.12
C GLY A 28 14.54 -24.81 24.74
N ALA A 29 15.23 -25.84 24.20
CA ALA A 29 14.98 -26.36 22.86
C ALA A 29 13.74 -27.28 22.80
N SER A 30 13.52 -28.14 23.80
CA SER A 30 12.42 -29.11 23.81
C SER A 30 11.04 -28.47 24.03
N ASN A 31 10.94 -27.49 24.93
CA ASN A 31 9.69 -26.75 25.17
C ASN A 31 9.30 -25.86 23.99
N SER A 32 10.28 -25.31 23.26
CA SER A 32 10.03 -24.46 22.09
C SER A 32 9.54 -25.29 20.89
N ALA A 33 10.15 -26.45 20.64
CA ALA A 33 9.72 -27.36 19.59
C ALA A 33 8.29 -27.91 19.83
N LYS A 34 7.97 -28.30 21.07
CA LYS A 34 6.62 -28.78 21.43
C LYS A 34 5.56 -27.68 21.24
N LYS A 35 5.87 -26.43 21.67
CA LYS A 35 4.99 -25.28 21.44
C LYS A 35 4.80 -24.98 19.96
N MET A 36 5.85 -25.10 19.14
CA MET A 36 5.75 -24.90 17.69
C MET A 36 4.87 -25.97 17.02
N ALA A 37 5.01 -27.24 17.40
CA ALA A 37 4.18 -28.32 16.88
C ALA A 37 2.70 -28.16 17.28
N GLU A 38 2.42 -27.84 18.54
CA GLU A 38 1.07 -27.53 19.01
C GLU A 38 0.49 -26.30 18.29
N THR A 39 1.30 -25.25 18.07
CA THR A 39 0.88 -24.06 17.32
C THR A 39 0.55 -24.41 15.86
N ALA A 40 1.37 -25.23 15.21
CA ALA A 40 1.13 -25.65 13.83
C ALA A 40 -0.14 -26.52 13.72
N LYS A 41 -0.35 -27.44 14.66
CA LYS A 41 -1.56 -28.25 14.76
C LYS A 41 -2.80 -27.38 14.94
N LEU A 42 -2.80 -26.46 15.91
CA LEU A 42 -3.91 -25.55 16.16
C LEU A 42 -4.20 -24.67 14.94
N LYS A 43 -3.17 -24.17 14.24
CA LYS A 43 -3.38 -23.41 12.99
C LYS A 43 -4.03 -24.24 11.89
N HIS A 44 -3.64 -25.51 11.74
CA HIS A 44 -4.27 -26.41 10.78
C HIS A 44 -5.74 -26.69 11.15
N GLU A 45 -6.02 -26.91 12.44
CA GLU A 45 -7.40 -27.07 12.94
C GLU A 45 -8.24 -25.81 12.72
N ILE A 46 -7.70 -24.62 12.99
CA ILE A 46 -8.36 -23.34 12.74
C ILE A 46 -8.68 -23.20 11.25
N SER A 47 -7.72 -23.45 10.35
CA SER A 47 -7.94 -23.39 8.91
C SER A 47 -9.04 -24.36 8.47
N GLY A 48 -9.03 -25.60 8.99
CA GLY A 48 -10.06 -26.58 8.68
C GLY A 48 -11.45 -26.20 9.24
N LEU A 49 -11.51 -25.46 10.34
CA LEU A 49 -12.76 -24.91 10.88
C LEU A 49 -13.25 -23.72 10.04
N GLU A 50 -12.35 -22.83 9.61
CA GLU A 50 -12.68 -21.72 8.69
C GLU A 50 -13.24 -22.24 7.36
N ASP A 51 -12.63 -23.31 6.79
CA ASP A 51 -13.13 -23.97 5.58
C ASP A 51 -14.53 -24.57 5.78
N LYS A 52 -14.78 -25.21 6.93
CA LYS A 52 -16.11 -25.72 7.30
C LYS A 52 -17.12 -24.59 7.42
N THR A 53 -16.75 -23.48 8.07
CA THR A 53 -17.60 -22.30 8.18
C THR A 53 -17.94 -21.71 6.82
N ALA A 54 -16.95 -21.62 5.91
CA ALA A 54 -17.19 -21.21 4.53
C ALA A 54 -18.13 -22.17 3.79
N GLY A 55 -18.03 -23.49 4.03
CA GLY A 55 -18.96 -24.50 3.53
C GLY A 55 -20.40 -24.25 3.99
N VAL A 56 -20.61 -24.04 5.30
CA VAL A 56 -21.93 -23.76 5.86
C VAL A 56 -22.53 -22.48 5.28
N PHE A 57 -21.73 -21.41 5.08
CA PHE A 57 -22.23 -20.20 4.44
C PHE A 57 -22.67 -20.42 2.98
N ARG A 58 -21.99 -21.31 2.23
CA ARG A 58 -22.40 -21.68 0.87
C ARG A 58 -23.73 -22.43 0.89
N GLU A 59 -23.89 -23.40 1.79
CA GLU A 59 -25.15 -24.15 1.96
C GLU A 59 -26.31 -23.21 2.31
N ILE A 60 -26.08 -22.28 3.25
CA ILE A 60 -27.06 -21.24 3.59
C ILE A 60 -27.41 -20.40 2.36
N GLY A 61 -26.41 -19.97 1.58
CA GLY A 61 -26.62 -19.17 0.37
C GLY A 61 -27.42 -19.91 -0.71
N GLU A 62 -27.14 -21.20 -0.91
CA GLU A 62 -27.88 -22.05 -1.85
C GLU A 62 -29.34 -22.25 -1.42
N LEU A 63 -29.55 -22.55 -0.13
CA LEU A 63 -30.90 -22.67 0.44
C LEU A 63 -31.66 -21.34 0.36
N PHE A 64 -30.99 -20.23 0.66
CA PHE A 64 -31.54 -18.89 0.55
C PHE A 64 -31.96 -18.59 -0.89
N TYR A 65 -31.07 -18.77 -1.87
CA TYR A 65 -31.35 -18.53 -3.29
C TYR A 65 -32.47 -19.42 -3.81
N THR A 66 -32.45 -20.71 -3.48
CA THR A 66 -33.45 -21.69 -3.95
C THR A 66 -34.83 -21.38 -3.37
N ARG A 67 -34.91 -21.06 -2.07
CA ARG A 67 -36.17 -20.77 -1.39
C ARG A 67 -36.75 -19.43 -1.83
N SER A 68 -35.89 -18.47 -2.09
CA SER A 68 -36.27 -17.13 -2.52
C SER A 68 -36.41 -16.98 -4.03
N LYS A 69 -36.09 -18.03 -4.81
CA LYS A 69 -36.08 -18.03 -6.29
C LYS A 69 -35.27 -16.88 -6.90
N GLY A 70 -34.25 -16.41 -6.20
CA GLY A 70 -33.42 -15.28 -6.64
C GLY A 70 -33.97 -13.89 -6.33
N GLU A 71 -35.10 -13.78 -5.63
CA GLU A 71 -35.57 -12.52 -5.04
C GLU A 71 -35.00 -12.40 -3.62
N ALA A 72 -34.60 -11.21 -3.16
CA ALA A 72 -34.16 -11.10 -1.77
C ALA A 72 -35.39 -11.23 -0.86
N ASP A 73 -35.41 -12.24 0.02
CA ASP A 73 -36.47 -12.39 1.03
C ASP A 73 -36.56 -11.08 1.85
N GLU A 74 -37.77 -10.51 1.92
CA GLU A 74 -38.06 -9.22 2.58
C GLU A 74 -37.53 -9.17 4.02
N ALA A 75 -37.47 -10.32 4.70
CA ALA A 75 -36.94 -10.43 6.06
C ALA A 75 -35.46 -10.01 6.18
N TYR A 76 -34.69 -10.10 5.10
CA TYR A 76 -33.27 -9.76 5.08
C TYR A 76 -32.99 -8.41 4.41
N ALA A 77 -33.95 -7.85 3.67
CA ALA A 77 -33.79 -6.57 2.99
C ALA A 77 -33.42 -5.45 3.98
N GLU A 78 -34.13 -5.35 5.11
CA GLU A 78 -33.81 -4.38 6.17
C GLU A 78 -32.44 -4.64 6.81
N LEU A 79 -32.06 -5.90 6.99
CA LEU A 79 -30.77 -6.26 7.58
C LEU A 79 -29.61 -5.91 6.64
N PHE A 80 -29.75 -6.15 5.34
CA PHE A 80 -28.76 -5.74 4.35
C PHE A 80 -28.66 -4.22 4.23
N ALA A 81 -29.79 -3.51 4.30
CA ALA A 81 -29.79 -2.05 4.36
C ALA A 81 -29.02 -1.53 5.59
N LYS A 82 -29.28 -2.09 6.78
CA LYS A 82 -28.53 -1.77 8.01
C LYS A 82 -27.03 -2.05 7.88
N VAL A 83 -26.65 -3.20 7.29
CA VAL A 83 -25.23 -3.52 7.06
C VAL A 83 -24.58 -2.51 6.12
N ALA A 84 -25.26 -2.09 5.05
CA ALA A 84 -24.77 -1.08 4.13
C ALA A 84 -24.59 0.29 4.83
N GLU A 85 -25.56 0.69 5.65
CA GLU A 85 -25.51 1.93 6.43
C GLU A 85 -24.35 1.91 7.45
N THR A 86 -24.25 0.85 8.27
CA THR A 86 -23.15 0.69 9.24
C THR A 86 -21.78 0.69 8.56
N ARG A 87 -21.64 0.04 7.38
CA ARG A 87 -20.39 0.08 6.61
C ARG A 87 -20.04 1.49 6.14
N LYS A 88 -21.03 2.27 5.71
CA LYS A 88 -20.85 3.68 5.33
C LYS A 88 -20.44 4.54 6.53
N GLU A 89 -21.03 4.33 7.70
CA GLU A 89 -20.61 5.01 8.93
C GLU A 89 -19.18 4.65 9.33
N ILE A 90 -18.78 3.37 9.21
CA ILE A 90 -17.39 2.94 9.45
C ILE A 90 -16.43 3.68 8.51
N GLU A 91 -16.76 3.76 7.22
CA GLU A 91 -15.94 4.47 6.23
C GLU A 91 -15.82 5.97 6.57
N GLN A 92 -16.93 6.62 6.94
CA GLN A 92 -16.93 8.02 7.39
C GLN A 92 -16.07 8.23 8.63
N LYS A 93 -16.21 7.37 9.64
CA LYS A 93 -15.41 7.44 10.87
C LYS A 93 -13.93 7.15 10.61
N GLN A 94 -13.62 6.26 9.67
CA GLN A 94 -12.24 6.03 9.23
C GLN A 94 -11.69 7.25 8.48
N ALA A 95 -12.48 7.94 7.66
CA ALA A 95 -12.08 9.18 7.00
C ALA A 95 -11.85 10.32 7.99
N GLU A 96 -12.74 10.50 8.97
CA GLU A 96 -12.56 11.47 10.07
C GLU A 96 -11.27 11.18 10.86
N LEU A 97 -11.01 9.91 11.22
CA LEU A 97 -9.76 9.51 11.88
C LEU A 97 -8.53 9.80 11.01
N ASN A 98 -8.61 9.49 9.71
CA ASN A 98 -7.52 9.75 8.77
C ASN A 98 -7.19 11.24 8.67
N GLN A 99 -8.20 12.12 8.66
CA GLN A 99 -8.02 13.57 8.68
C GLN A 99 -7.37 14.07 9.98
N LEU A 100 -7.82 13.55 11.13
CA LEU A 100 -7.26 13.93 12.43
C LEU A 100 -5.82 13.43 12.62
N GLU A 101 -5.52 12.23 12.13
CA GLU A 101 -4.22 11.57 12.31
C GLU A 101 -3.20 11.91 11.22
N ASN A 102 -3.56 12.75 10.23
CA ASN A 102 -2.77 12.96 9.00
C ASN A 102 -2.31 11.63 8.41
N SER A 103 -3.22 10.66 8.33
CA SER A 103 -2.95 9.32 7.83
C SER A 103 -3.82 9.01 6.62
N ALA A 104 -3.29 8.25 5.67
CA ALA A 104 -3.98 7.77 4.49
C ALA A 104 -4.01 6.25 4.52
N THR A 105 -5.02 5.65 3.89
CA THR A 105 -5.10 4.20 3.71
C THR A 105 -4.37 3.80 2.43
N CYS A 106 -3.46 2.84 2.50
CA CYS A 106 -2.81 2.30 1.32
C CYS A 106 -3.84 1.59 0.41
N PRO A 107 -3.99 1.97 -0.87
CA PRO A 107 -4.98 1.38 -1.77
C PRO A 107 -4.65 -0.08 -2.13
N ALA A 108 -3.39 -0.50 -1.99
CA ALA A 108 -2.96 -1.85 -2.34
C ALA A 108 -3.13 -2.87 -1.21
N CYS A 109 -2.98 -2.46 0.06
CA CYS A 109 -2.97 -3.40 1.19
C CYS A 109 -3.91 -3.03 2.35
N GLY A 110 -4.61 -1.90 2.26
CA GLY A 110 -5.60 -1.46 3.25
C GLY A 110 -5.01 -0.97 4.59
N LYS A 111 -3.68 -0.98 4.78
CA LYS A 111 -3.04 -0.49 6.02
C LYS A 111 -2.93 1.03 6.03
N ARG A 112 -3.05 1.62 7.22
CA ARG A 112 -2.84 3.07 7.45
C ARG A 112 -1.35 3.43 7.35
N VAL A 113 -1.08 4.55 6.69
CA VAL A 113 0.24 5.15 6.48
C VAL A 113 0.11 6.66 6.67
N LYS A 114 1.20 7.41 6.85
CA LYS A 114 1.12 8.88 6.89
C LYS A 114 0.59 9.42 5.56
N SER A 115 -0.25 10.45 5.58
CA SER A 115 -0.75 11.11 4.35
C SER A 115 0.39 11.72 3.53
N SER A 116 1.47 12.13 4.19
CA SER A 116 2.70 12.61 3.56
C SER A 116 3.60 11.50 3.01
N ALA A 117 3.27 10.21 3.19
CA ALA A 117 4.09 9.11 2.70
C ALA A 117 3.87 8.89 1.20
N VAL A 118 4.93 8.93 0.41
CA VAL A 118 4.88 8.64 -1.04
C VAL A 118 4.72 7.13 -1.30
N PHE A 119 5.27 6.30 -0.41
CA PHE A 119 5.22 4.83 -0.50
C PHE A 119 4.74 4.21 0.81
N CYS A 120 4.02 3.10 0.71
CA CYS A 120 3.54 2.37 1.87
C CYS A 120 4.70 1.65 2.57
N SER A 121 4.90 1.92 3.86
CA SER A 121 5.92 1.26 4.69
C SER A 121 5.72 -0.25 4.87
N TYR A 122 4.54 -0.77 4.54
CA TYR A 122 4.20 -2.19 4.72
C TYR A 122 4.27 -3.02 3.44
N CYS A 123 3.97 -2.44 2.27
CA CYS A 123 3.94 -3.18 1.01
C CYS A 123 4.72 -2.53 -0.13
N GLY A 124 5.29 -1.34 0.07
CA GLY A 124 6.06 -0.62 -0.94
C GLY A 124 5.23 0.04 -2.05
N ALA A 125 3.90 -0.16 -2.08
CA ALA A 125 3.04 0.45 -3.08
C ALA A 125 3.00 1.98 -2.93
N LYS A 126 2.96 2.70 -4.06
CA LYS A 126 2.82 4.16 -4.06
C LYS A 126 1.47 4.56 -3.46
N VAL A 127 1.49 5.48 -2.51
CA VAL A 127 0.29 5.99 -1.84
C VAL A 127 -0.12 7.24 -2.62
N LYS A 128 -1.40 7.34 -3.00
CA LYS A 128 -1.90 8.49 -3.74
C LYS A 128 -1.91 9.70 -2.79
N GLN A 129 -1.02 10.65 -3.03
CA GLN A 129 -1.04 11.94 -2.34
C GLN A 129 -2.08 12.80 -3.06
N GLU A 130 -3.15 13.18 -2.35
CA GLU A 130 -3.93 14.33 -2.74
C GLU A 130 -3.08 15.54 -2.33
N GLU A 131 -2.31 16.06 -3.28
CA GLU A 131 -1.63 17.33 -3.08
C GLU A 131 -2.69 18.38 -2.74
N PRO A 132 -2.48 19.23 -1.71
CA PRO A 132 -3.29 20.41 -1.54
C PRO A 132 -3.24 21.17 -2.85
N ALA A 133 -4.41 21.49 -3.42
CA ALA A 133 -4.51 22.35 -4.58
C ALA A 133 -3.95 23.73 -4.20
N GLU A 134 -2.63 23.90 -4.34
CA GLU A 134 -2.02 25.21 -4.41
C GLU A 134 -2.41 25.78 -5.77
N GLU A 135 -3.20 26.84 -5.69
CA GLU A 135 -3.56 27.75 -6.77
C GLU A 135 -2.29 28.23 -7.47
N SER A 136 -1.85 27.52 -8.51
CA SER A 136 -0.96 28.08 -9.52
C SER A 136 -1.80 28.41 -10.72
N VAL A 137 -1.97 29.73 -10.91
CA VAL A 137 -2.61 30.35 -12.07
C VAL A 137 -1.98 29.76 -13.34
N ALA A 138 -2.74 28.92 -14.02
CA ALA A 138 -2.43 28.52 -15.38
C ALA A 138 -2.73 29.73 -16.29
N GLU A 139 -1.71 30.53 -16.58
CA GLU A 139 -1.72 31.36 -17.78
C GLU A 139 -1.79 30.41 -18.97
N THR A 140 -2.98 30.30 -19.56
CA THR A 140 -3.18 29.65 -20.83
C THR A 140 -2.42 30.44 -21.90
N PRO A 141 -1.42 29.89 -22.59
CA PRO A 141 -0.87 30.56 -23.76
C PRO A 141 -1.98 30.67 -24.80
N ASP A 142 -2.30 31.90 -25.20
CA ASP A 142 -3.29 32.22 -26.22
C ASP A 142 -2.98 31.41 -27.50
N LYS A 143 -3.99 30.71 -28.04
CA LYS A 143 -3.83 29.84 -29.22
C LYS A 143 -4.33 30.59 -30.46
N SER A 144 -3.56 30.58 -31.54
CA SER A 144 -3.91 31.17 -32.84
C SER A 144 -3.87 30.14 -33.97
N HIS A 145 -4.70 30.31 -34.99
CA HIS A 145 -4.72 29.45 -36.17
C HIS A 145 -3.82 29.98 -37.27
N CYS A 146 -3.08 29.09 -37.93
CA CYS A 146 -2.25 29.46 -39.06
C CYS A 146 -3.09 29.94 -40.25
N PRO A 147 -2.84 31.13 -40.83
CA PRO A 147 -3.61 31.65 -41.95
C PRO A 147 -3.42 30.85 -43.25
N ALA A 148 -2.33 30.10 -43.38
CA ALA A 148 -2.00 29.33 -44.58
C ALA A 148 -2.56 27.89 -44.57
N CYS A 149 -2.57 27.21 -43.42
CA CYS A 149 -2.99 25.80 -43.34
C CYS A 149 -4.10 25.53 -42.31
N GLY A 150 -4.50 26.52 -41.52
CA GLY A 150 -5.57 26.41 -40.52
C GLY A 150 -5.21 25.63 -39.26
N VAL A 151 -3.96 25.17 -39.10
CA VAL A 151 -3.55 24.42 -37.90
C VAL A 151 -3.50 25.33 -36.68
N GLU A 152 -3.90 24.81 -35.52
CA GLU A 152 -3.77 25.49 -34.24
C GLU A 152 -2.31 25.58 -33.80
N THR A 153 -1.90 26.78 -33.39
CA THR A 153 -0.54 27.13 -32.98
C THR A 153 -0.59 28.09 -31.80
N VAL A 154 0.54 28.37 -31.17
CA VAL A 154 0.61 29.41 -30.13
C VAL A 154 0.56 30.80 -30.77
N ALA A 155 -0.09 31.78 -30.12
CA ALA A 155 -0.29 33.12 -30.67
C ALA A 155 1.01 33.85 -31.02
N ASP A 156 2.10 33.58 -30.31
CA ASP A 156 3.41 34.19 -30.55
C ASP A 156 4.32 33.40 -31.52
N ALA A 157 3.80 32.36 -32.18
CA ALA A 157 4.59 31.57 -33.12
C ALA A 157 4.94 32.41 -34.36
N VAL A 158 6.23 32.68 -34.62
CA VAL A 158 6.68 33.41 -35.82
C VAL A 158 6.48 32.59 -37.10
N PHE A 159 6.60 31.26 -37.00
CA PHE A 159 6.42 30.32 -38.11
C PHE A 159 5.51 29.17 -37.67
N CYS A 160 4.66 28.72 -38.59
CA CYS A 160 3.79 27.58 -38.38
C CYS A 160 4.62 26.28 -38.33
N PRO A 161 4.55 25.49 -37.25
CA PRO A 161 5.29 24.24 -37.13
C PRO A 161 4.81 23.15 -38.09
N ALA A 162 3.60 23.26 -38.65
CA ALA A 162 3.05 22.26 -39.55
C ALA A 162 3.38 22.52 -41.03
N CYS A 163 3.40 23.78 -41.47
CA CYS A 163 3.56 24.12 -42.90
C CYS A 163 4.71 25.10 -43.19
N GLY A 164 5.38 25.64 -42.17
CA GLY A 164 6.48 26.59 -42.32
C GLY A 164 6.07 28.00 -42.74
N ALA A 165 4.77 28.29 -42.88
CA ALA A 165 4.30 29.63 -43.22
C ALA A 165 4.55 30.61 -42.07
N ARG A 166 5.00 31.83 -42.39
CA ARG A 166 5.22 32.89 -41.40
C ARG A 166 3.87 33.45 -40.93
N MET A 167 3.71 33.61 -39.63
CA MET A 167 2.43 33.94 -38.99
C MET A 167 2.21 35.45 -38.81
N THR A 168 3.24 36.29 -39.00
CA THR A 168 3.16 37.76 -38.88
C THR A 168 3.53 38.49 -40.19
N PRO A 169 2.75 39.51 -40.62
CA PRO A 169 3.16 40.41 -41.70
C PRO A 169 4.27 41.37 -41.25
N ALA A 170 5.09 41.80 -42.19
CA ALA A 170 6.45 42.29 -41.98
C ALA A 170 6.57 43.81 -41.77
N GLU A 171 6.76 44.26 -40.53
CA GLU A 171 7.49 45.46 -40.04
C GLU A 171 7.82 45.08 -38.56
N ASP A 172 9.05 44.85 -38.08
CA ASP A 172 10.30 45.60 -38.10
C ASP A 172 11.51 44.64 -38.19
N VAL A 173 12.48 44.98 -39.04
CA VAL A 173 13.79 44.33 -39.10
C VAL A 173 14.74 45.21 -38.29
N VAL A 174 15.08 44.81 -37.07
CA VAL A 174 16.25 45.40 -36.39
C VAL A 174 17.48 44.69 -36.95
N ASP A 175 18.20 45.45 -37.77
CA ASP A 175 19.49 45.15 -38.36
C ASP A 175 20.48 44.66 -37.28
N VAL A 176 20.96 43.42 -37.41
CA VAL A 176 22.12 42.94 -36.65
C VAL A 176 23.33 42.96 -37.59
N PRO A 177 24.31 43.85 -37.37
CA PRO A 177 25.52 43.92 -38.18
C PRO A 177 26.28 42.59 -38.14
N LYS A 178 26.72 42.13 -39.31
CA LYS A 178 27.65 41.01 -39.44
C LYS A 178 29.03 41.44 -38.94
N GLU A 179 29.49 40.87 -37.84
CA GLU A 179 30.93 40.80 -37.56
C GLU A 179 31.41 39.35 -37.80
N ASP A 180 32.26 39.22 -38.81
CA ASP A 180 33.01 38.04 -39.19
C ASP A 180 33.87 37.55 -38.01
N VAL A 181 33.57 36.35 -37.49
CA VAL A 181 34.51 35.63 -36.61
C VAL A 181 35.38 34.73 -37.47
N THR A 182 36.52 35.27 -37.92
CA THR A 182 37.63 34.47 -38.44
C THR A 182 38.27 33.71 -37.28
N VAL A 183 38.14 32.38 -37.28
CA VAL A 183 38.85 31.51 -36.34
C VAL A 183 40.22 31.16 -36.92
N GLU A 184 41.28 31.80 -36.40
CA GLU A 184 42.66 31.34 -36.59
C GLU A 184 42.93 30.10 -35.70
N PRO A 185 43.52 29.02 -36.21
CA PRO A 185 43.85 27.86 -35.40
C PRO A 185 45.16 28.10 -34.61
N ALA A 186 45.05 28.08 -33.28
CA ALA A 186 46.20 28.06 -32.38
C ALA A 186 46.91 26.69 -32.42
N LYS A 187 48.22 26.79 -32.58
CA LYS A 187 49.26 25.78 -32.75
C LYS A 187 49.63 25.10 -31.43
N GLU A 188 49.79 23.78 -31.45
CA GLU A 188 50.98 23.01 -31.00
C GLU A 188 50.88 21.54 -31.43
#